data_AF-A0A0K0Y4K8-F1
#
_entry.id   AF-A0A0K0Y4K8-F1
#
_cell.length_a   1.000
_cell.length_b   1.000
_cell.length_c   1.000
_cell.angle_alpha   90.00
_cell.angle_beta   90.00
_cell.angle_gamma   90.00
#
_symmetry.space_group_name_H-M   'P 1'
#
loop_
_entity.id
_entity.type
_entity.pdbx_description
1 polymer ?
#
loop_
_entity_poly.entity_id
_entity_poly.type
_entity_poly.pdbx_seq_one_letter_code
_entity_poly.pdbx_strand_id
1 'polypeptide(L)'
;MQEADHILIPLLDGRHGVAQVVRLQDDRVFLYLSNRRHHQNDKVVAFADNDVNAFMFVDIADLPDNHWPVIGYDAIPNLRRAPEHLSWDLLGEKDPIHDPSIIEAFANAVHGLYPWDGFPDPEFFTNMLSDPNTLPPFARMTSDFPSPE
;
A
#
# COMPACT_ATOMS: atom_id res chain seq x y z
N MET A 1 3.52 -22.93 4.00
CA MET A 1 3.83 -21.49 4.03
C MET A 1 3.47 -20.97 2.65
N GLN A 2 2.65 -19.93 2.57
CA GLN A 2 2.27 -19.33 1.29
C GLN A 2 3.28 -18.22 0.97
N GLU A 3 3.67 -18.13 -0.29
CA GLU A 3 4.61 -17.13 -0.81
C GLU A 3 3.89 -16.23 -1.80
N ALA A 4 4.40 -15.00 -1.95
CA ALA A 4 3.82 -14.00 -2.83
C ALA A 4 4.89 -13.06 -3.38
N ASP A 5 4.61 -12.55 -4.58
CA ASP A 5 5.48 -11.62 -5.31
C ASP A 5 5.60 -10.29 -4.56
N HIS A 6 6.82 -9.77 -4.49
CA HIS A 6 7.12 -8.42 -4.05
C HIS A 6 7.26 -7.52 -5.26
N ILE A 7 6.59 -6.37 -5.20
CA ILE A 7 6.59 -5.34 -6.24
C ILE A 7 7.17 -4.03 -5.70
N LEU A 8 7.72 -3.24 -6.61
CA LEU A 8 8.22 -1.89 -6.30
C LEU A 8 7.21 -0.82 -6.72
N ILE A 9 6.93 0.09 -5.78
CA ILE A 9 6.08 1.27 -6.02
C ILE A 9 7.00 2.50 -6.08
N PRO A 10 6.96 3.32 -7.14
CA PRO A 10 7.85 4.46 -7.28
C PRO A 10 7.61 5.53 -6.19
N LEU A 11 8.70 6.07 -5.65
CA LEU A 11 8.67 7.20 -4.72
C LEU A 11 9.24 8.46 -5.38
N LEU A 12 8.79 9.62 -4.93
CA LEU A 12 9.19 10.95 -5.42
C LEU A 12 10.67 11.26 -5.15
N ASP A 13 11.34 10.52 -4.26
CA ASP A 13 12.77 10.63 -3.99
C ASP A 13 13.64 9.74 -4.90
N GLY A 14 13.03 9.07 -5.88
CA GLY A 14 13.69 8.15 -6.82
C GLY A 14 14.01 6.77 -6.24
N ARG A 15 13.62 6.50 -4.99
CA ARG A 15 13.62 5.15 -4.41
C ARG A 15 12.28 4.46 -4.67
N HIS A 16 12.10 3.28 -4.08
CA HIS A 16 10.86 2.53 -4.19
C HIS A 16 10.34 2.13 -2.81
N GLY A 17 9.02 2.21 -2.65
CA GLY A 17 8.30 1.49 -1.60
C GLY A 17 8.13 0.03 -2.02
N VAL A 18 7.85 -0.84 -1.04
CA VAL A 18 7.65 -2.27 -1.30
C VAL A 18 6.23 -2.68 -0.94
N ALA A 19 5.58 -3.38 -1.85
CA ALA A 19 4.33 -4.07 -1.60
C ALA A 19 4.42 -5.55 -1.97
N GLN A 20 3.50 -6.36 -1.46
CA GLN A 20 3.42 -7.79 -1.73
C GLN A 20 2.04 -8.16 -2.31
N VAL A 21 2.03 -8.89 -3.41
CA VAL A 21 0.83 -9.36 -4.16
C VAL A 21 0.33 -10.66 -3.53
N VAL A 22 -0.48 -10.55 -2.49
CA VAL A 22 -0.79 -11.69 -1.61
C VAL A 22 -1.94 -12.55 -2.09
N ARG A 23 -2.80 -12.04 -2.98
CA ARG A 23 -3.89 -12.80 -3.59
C ARG A 23 -4.31 -12.19 -4.91
N LEU A 24 -4.68 -13.05 -5.85
CA LEU A 24 -5.51 -12.71 -6.99
C LEU A 24 -6.89 -13.34 -6.79
N GLN A 25 -7.95 -12.56 -6.97
CA GLN A 25 -9.32 -13.03 -6.95
C GLN A 25 -10.07 -12.37 -8.10
N ASP A 26 -10.54 -13.20 -9.03
CA ASP A 26 -11.12 -12.75 -10.30
C ASP A 26 -10.14 -11.80 -11.01
N ASP A 27 -10.54 -10.54 -11.22
CA ASP A 27 -9.73 -9.49 -11.85
C ASP A 27 -9.11 -8.52 -10.82
N ARG A 28 -9.09 -8.88 -9.53
CA ARG A 28 -8.57 -8.03 -8.45
C ARG A 28 -7.28 -8.58 -7.88
N VAL A 29 -6.32 -7.68 -7.68
CA VAL A 29 -5.08 -7.93 -6.95
C VAL A 29 -5.19 -7.36 -5.55
N PHE A 30 -4.84 -8.18 -4.55
CA PHE A 30 -4.74 -7.75 -3.18
C PHE A 30 -3.28 -7.50 -2.78
N LEU A 31 -3.03 -6.31 -2.24
CA LEU A 31 -1.70 -5.81 -1.90
C LEU A 31 -1.55 -5.59 -0.40
N TYR A 32 -0.43 -6.05 0.13
CA TYR A 32 0.12 -5.58 1.40
C TYR A 32 1.14 -4.51 1.12
N LEU A 33 0.86 -3.26 1.52
CA LEU A 33 1.82 -2.16 1.39
C LEU A 33 2.59 -1.98 2.69
N SER A 34 3.91 -1.87 2.57
CA SER A 34 4.81 -1.73 3.71
C SER A 34 5.33 -0.31 3.91
N ASN A 35 5.89 -0.04 5.10
CA ASN A 35 6.72 1.14 5.36
C ASN A 35 8.19 0.96 4.93
N ARG A 36 8.55 -0.11 4.20
CA ARG A 36 9.93 -0.39 3.80
C ARG A 36 10.28 0.36 2.52
N ARG A 37 11.52 0.85 2.47
CA ARG A 37 12.13 1.38 1.25
C ARG A 37 13.10 0.36 0.67
N HIS A 38 13.20 0.33 -0.65
CA HIS A 38 14.09 -0.55 -1.40
C HIS A 38 14.82 0.22 -2.49
N HIS A 39 16.05 -0.20 -2.76
CA HIS A 39 16.68 -0.01 -4.06
C HIS A 39 16.30 -1.17 -5.00
N GLN A 40 16.39 -0.92 -6.30
CA GLN A 40 16.00 -1.90 -7.33
C GLN A 40 16.77 -3.23 -7.26
N ASN A 41 18.00 -3.21 -6.74
CA ASN A 41 18.88 -4.38 -6.64
C ASN A 41 18.95 -4.97 -5.22
N ASP A 42 18.18 -4.45 -4.27
CA ASP A 42 18.16 -4.97 -2.92
C ASP A 42 17.50 -6.37 -2.91
N LYS A 43 17.95 -7.24 -2.01
CA LYS A 43 17.37 -8.58 -1.88
C LYS A 43 15.98 -8.48 -1.27
N VAL A 44 15.03 -9.21 -1.84
CA VAL A 44 13.71 -9.41 -1.24
C VAL A 44 13.87 -10.11 0.11
N VAL A 45 13.17 -9.62 1.12
CA VAL A 45 13.11 -10.18 2.46
C VAL A 45 11.67 -10.15 2.93
N ALA A 46 11.20 -11.25 3.49
CA ALA A 46 9.88 -11.37 4.10
C ALA A 46 9.50 -10.15 4.96
N PHE A 47 8.25 -9.73 4.83
CA PHE A 47 7.65 -8.78 5.75
C PHE A 47 7.49 -9.43 7.13
N ALA A 48 7.80 -8.68 8.18
CA ALA A 48 7.27 -8.93 9.51
C ALA A 48 5.87 -8.33 9.60
N ASP A 49 5.06 -8.81 10.53
CA ASP A 49 3.66 -8.37 10.66
C ASP A 49 3.51 -6.85 10.81
N ASN A 50 4.46 -6.20 11.49
CA ASN A 50 4.45 -4.75 11.73
C ASN A 50 4.94 -3.91 10.55
N ASP A 51 5.40 -4.54 9.46
CA ASP A 51 5.80 -3.80 8.26
C ASP A 51 4.60 -3.35 7.43
N VAL A 52 3.46 -4.05 7.54
CA VAL A 52 2.27 -3.84 6.70
C VAL A 52 1.40 -2.70 7.25
N ASN A 53 1.35 -1.58 6.53
CA ASN A 53 0.57 -0.40 6.91
C ASN A 53 -0.84 -0.40 6.33
N ALA A 54 -1.07 -1.09 5.22
CA ALA A 54 -2.33 -1.01 4.49
C ALA A 54 -2.62 -2.28 3.69
N PHE A 55 -3.92 -2.48 3.48
CA PHE A 55 -4.52 -3.52 2.68
C PHE A 55 -5.25 -2.87 1.51
N MET A 56 -4.87 -3.17 0.28
CA MET A 56 -5.42 -2.50 -0.90
C MET A 56 -5.84 -3.47 -1.98
N PHE A 57 -6.89 -3.09 -2.69
CA PHE A 57 -7.39 -3.78 -3.87
C PHE A 57 -7.13 -2.94 -5.09
N VAL A 58 -6.65 -3.59 -6.15
CA VAL A 58 -6.48 -2.96 -7.46
C VAL A 58 -7.15 -3.84 -8.49
N ASP A 59 -7.90 -3.23 -9.40
CA ASP A 59 -8.36 -3.95 -10.58
C ASP A 59 -7.19 -4.11 -11.55
N ILE A 60 -6.95 -5.33 -12.02
CA ILE A 60 -5.87 -5.63 -12.97
C ILE A 60 -6.11 -4.90 -14.29
N ALA A 61 -7.37 -4.67 -14.67
CA ALA A 61 -7.70 -3.93 -15.89
C ALA A 61 -7.23 -2.47 -15.84
N ASP A 62 -7.07 -1.91 -14.63
CA ASP A 62 -6.63 -0.53 -14.40
C ASP A 62 -5.10 -0.43 -14.19
N LEU A 63 -4.39 -1.56 -14.16
CA LEU A 63 -2.92 -1.59 -14.07
C LEU A 63 -2.31 -1.65 -15.46
N PRO A 64 -1.55 -0.62 -15.89
CA PRO A 64 -0.78 -0.71 -17.12
C PRO A 64 0.20 -1.88 -17.08
N ASP A 65 0.50 -2.44 -18.26
CA ASP A 65 1.49 -3.51 -18.38
C ASP A 65 2.82 -3.10 -17.73
N ASN A 66 3.33 -3.95 -16.84
CA ASN A 66 4.60 -3.75 -16.14
C ASN A 66 4.69 -2.42 -15.35
N HIS A 67 3.56 -1.91 -14.86
CA HIS A 67 3.51 -0.67 -14.09
C HIS A 67 4.33 -0.75 -12.78
N TRP A 68 4.23 -1.85 -12.05
CA TRP A 68 5.05 -2.14 -10.87
C TRP A 68 5.89 -3.40 -11.07
N PRO A 69 7.23 -3.31 -11.12
CA PRO A 69 8.07 -4.45 -11.41
C PRO A 69 8.11 -5.41 -10.22
N VAL A 70 7.98 -6.71 -10.52
CA VAL A 70 8.23 -7.80 -9.56
C VAL A 70 9.72 -7.96 -9.34
N ILE A 71 10.16 -7.97 -8.08
CA ILE A 71 11.57 -8.10 -7.69
C ILE A 71 11.93 -9.44 -7.05
N GLY A 72 10.94 -10.30 -6.82
CA GLY A 72 11.11 -11.63 -6.25
C GLY A 72 9.88 -12.03 -5.44
N TYR A 73 9.95 -13.13 -4.71
CA TYR A 73 8.88 -13.63 -3.87
C TYR A 73 9.44 -14.07 -2.51
N ASP A 74 8.60 -14.00 -1.48
CA ASP A 74 8.93 -14.50 -0.14
C ASP A 74 7.61 -14.85 0.60
N ALA A 75 7.74 -15.40 1.80
CA ALA A 75 6.62 -15.77 2.66
C ALA A 75 5.69 -14.59 2.92
N ILE A 76 4.38 -14.85 2.85
CA ILE A 76 3.34 -13.91 3.26
C ILE A 76 3.38 -13.80 4.79
N PRO A 77 3.43 -12.58 5.37
CA PRO A 77 3.41 -12.42 6.82
C PRO A 77 2.11 -12.98 7.41
N ASN A 78 2.22 -13.58 8.59
CA ASN A 78 1.07 -14.21 9.25
C ASN A 78 0.31 -13.17 10.06
N LEU A 79 -0.52 -12.40 9.37
CA LEU A 79 -1.29 -11.30 9.95
C LEU A 79 -2.47 -11.77 10.83
N ARG A 80 -2.23 -12.67 11.81
CA ARG A 80 -3.18 -13.03 12.88
C ARG A 80 -3.66 -11.85 13.72
N ARG A 81 -3.19 -10.64 13.41
CA ARG A 81 -3.58 -9.34 13.98
C ARG A 81 -4.26 -8.41 12.98
N ALA A 82 -4.48 -8.80 11.71
CA ALA A 82 -5.46 -8.12 10.89
C ALA A 82 -6.77 -8.17 11.69
N PRO A 83 -7.40 -7.02 11.99
CA PRO A 83 -8.53 -6.97 12.89
C PRO A 83 -9.55 -8.07 12.61
N GLU A 84 -10.16 -8.68 13.63
CA GLU A 84 -11.15 -9.75 13.45
C GLU A 84 -12.36 -9.34 12.57
N HIS A 85 -12.52 -8.03 12.29
CA HIS A 85 -13.50 -7.48 11.36
C HIS A 85 -13.05 -7.48 9.88
N LEU A 86 -11.80 -7.81 9.58
CA LEU A 86 -11.29 -8.04 8.23
C LEU A 86 -11.23 -9.54 7.99
N SER A 87 -12.39 -10.20 7.97
CA SER A 87 -12.45 -11.48 7.27
C SER A 87 -12.05 -11.20 5.81
N TRP A 88 -11.36 -12.16 5.19
CA TRP A 88 -11.02 -12.07 3.77
C TRP A 88 -12.24 -11.78 2.89
N ASP A 89 -13.42 -12.22 3.33
CA ASP A 89 -14.69 -11.98 2.68
C ASP A 89 -15.12 -10.50 2.77
N LEU A 90 -15.01 -9.87 3.96
CA LEU A 90 -15.30 -8.44 4.16
C LEU A 90 -14.27 -7.52 3.48
N LEU A 91 -13.03 -7.99 3.39
CA LEU A 91 -11.98 -7.33 2.62
C LEU A 91 -12.34 -7.31 1.12
N GLY A 92 -12.82 -8.42 0.57
CA GLY A 92 -13.24 -8.52 -0.83
C GLY A 92 -14.45 -7.63 -1.22
N GLU A 93 -15.20 -7.13 -0.23
CA GLU A 93 -16.32 -6.19 -0.43
C GLU A 93 -15.87 -4.73 -0.55
N LYS A 94 -14.60 -4.39 -0.25
CA LYS A 94 -14.09 -3.03 -0.48
C LYS A 94 -14.04 -2.73 -1.98
N ASP A 95 -14.47 -1.52 -2.35
CA ASP A 95 -14.33 -1.03 -3.71
C ASP A 95 -12.84 -1.01 -4.09
N PRO A 96 -12.48 -1.57 -5.27
CA PRO A 96 -11.10 -1.55 -5.71
C PRO A 96 -10.65 -0.13 -6.03
N ILE A 97 -9.36 0.12 -5.85
CA ILE A 97 -8.72 1.33 -6.33
C ILE A 97 -8.53 1.17 -7.83
N HIS A 98 -9.18 2.07 -8.58
CA HIS A 98 -9.18 2.09 -10.05
C HIS A 98 -8.06 2.96 -10.64
N ASP A 99 -7.30 3.65 -9.81
CA ASP A 99 -6.18 4.49 -10.24
C ASP A 99 -4.91 4.10 -9.48
N PRO A 100 -3.94 3.43 -10.13
CA PRO A 100 -2.66 3.08 -9.52
C PRO A 100 -1.91 4.28 -8.93
N SER A 101 -2.10 5.50 -9.47
CA SER A 101 -1.47 6.71 -8.92
C SER A 101 -1.96 7.06 -7.52
N ILE A 102 -3.14 6.60 -7.10
CA ILE A 102 -3.59 6.73 -5.69
C ILE A 102 -2.69 5.90 -4.76
N ILE A 103 -2.31 4.70 -5.20
CA ILE A 103 -1.44 3.80 -4.44
C ILE A 103 -0.03 4.36 -4.36
N GLU A 104 0.46 4.93 -5.46
CA GLU A 104 1.74 5.64 -5.49
C GLU A 104 1.72 6.86 -4.56
N ALA A 105 0.67 7.68 -4.60
CA ALA A 105 0.52 8.83 -3.73
C ALA A 105 0.48 8.42 -2.24
N PHE A 106 -0.26 7.36 -1.92
CA PHE A 106 -0.32 6.81 -0.57
C PHE A 106 1.04 6.27 -0.12
N ALA A 107 1.75 5.51 -0.96
CA ALA A 107 3.11 5.05 -0.67
C ALA A 107 4.05 6.22 -0.38
N ASN A 108 3.96 7.29 -1.17
CA ASN A 108 4.74 8.50 -0.95
C ASN A 108 4.37 9.19 0.37
N ALA A 109 3.09 9.27 0.71
CA ALA A 109 2.61 9.87 1.96
C ALA A 109 3.07 9.09 3.20
N VAL A 110 2.99 7.75 3.15
CA VAL A 110 3.55 6.83 4.16
C VAL A 110 5.03 7.10 4.41
N HIS A 111 5.77 7.48 3.36
CA HIS A 111 7.19 7.79 3.41
C HIS A 111 7.51 9.28 3.64
N GLY A 112 6.52 10.13 3.87
CA GLY A 112 6.70 11.57 4.12
C GLY A 112 7.14 12.37 2.90
N LEU A 113 6.84 11.88 1.69
CA LEU A 113 7.18 12.50 0.42
C LEU A 113 6.00 13.17 -0.28
N TYR A 114 4.78 12.92 0.22
CA TYR A 114 3.54 13.52 -0.27
C TYR A 114 2.68 13.95 0.93
N PRO A 115 1.93 15.06 0.84
CA PRO A 115 1.05 15.49 1.91
C PRO A 115 0.03 14.42 2.31
N TRP A 116 -0.11 14.15 3.61
CA TRP A 116 -1.04 13.15 4.11
C TRP A 116 -2.51 13.54 3.85
N ASP A 117 -2.78 14.84 3.84
CA ASP A 117 -4.04 15.51 3.53
C ASP A 117 -4.05 16.04 2.07
N GLY A 118 -3.27 15.44 1.17
CA GLY A 118 -3.13 15.92 -0.21
C GLY A 118 -4.37 15.74 -1.11
N PHE A 119 -5.38 15.00 -0.63
CA PHE A 119 -6.66 14.79 -1.30
C PHE A 119 -7.74 15.74 -0.75
N PRO A 120 -8.82 16.02 -1.52
CA PRO A 120 -9.92 16.87 -1.04
C PRO A 120 -10.56 16.39 0.27
N ASP A 121 -10.57 15.07 0.49
CA ASP A 121 -10.88 14.47 1.79
C ASP A 121 -9.57 14.25 2.58
N PRO A 122 -9.32 15.00 3.67
CA PRO A 122 -8.09 14.86 4.45
C PRO A 122 -8.00 13.53 5.21
N GLU A 123 -9.10 12.80 5.38
CA GLU A 123 -9.10 11.47 6.02
C GLU A 123 -8.86 10.33 5.02
N PHE A 124 -8.80 10.62 3.73
CA PHE A 124 -8.71 9.63 2.66
C PHE A 124 -7.61 8.59 2.89
N PHE A 125 -6.37 9.03 3.16
CA PHE A 125 -5.26 8.11 3.43
C PHE A 125 -5.35 7.42 4.79
N THR A 126 -5.91 8.08 5.80
CA THR A 126 -6.16 7.47 7.11
C THR A 126 -7.11 6.29 6.98
N ASN A 127 -8.13 6.40 6.13
CA ASN A 127 -9.10 5.35 5.83
C ASN A 127 -8.51 4.17 5.02
N MET A 128 -7.34 4.35 4.41
CA MET A 128 -6.61 3.28 3.71
C MET A 128 -5.74 2.44 4.66
N LEU A 129 -5.45 2.90 5.87
CA LEU A 129 -4.60 2.18 6.82
C LEU A 129 -5.24 0.87 7.32
N SER A 130 -4.39 -0.10 7.61
CA SER A 130 -4.78 -1.33 8.31
C SER A 130 -5.22 -1.05 9.75
N ASP A 131 -4.65 -0.02 10.38
CA ASP A 131 -5.09 0.59 11.64
C ASP A 131 -5.16 2.12 11.51
N PRO A 132 -6.35 2.71 11.33
CA PRO A 132 -6.54 4.15 11.22
C PRO A 132 -6.06 4.96 12.43
N ASN A 133 -5.87 4.34 13.59
CA ASN A 133 -5.40 5.02 14.80
C ASN A 133 -3.87 5.13 14.87
N THR A 134 -3.15 4.42 13.99
CA THR A 134 -1.70 4.35 14.00
C THR A 134 -1.14 4.90 12.70
N LEU A 135 -0.78 6.18 12.69
CA LEU A 135 -0.14 6.81 11.54
C LEU A 135 1.29 6.26 11.31
N PRO A 136 1.71 6.09 10.04
CA PRO A 136 3.09 5.77 9.72
C PRO A 136 4.07 6.81 10.30
N PRO A 137 5.26 6.41 10.77
CA PRO A 137 6.19 7.33 11.47
C PRO A 137 6.58 8.59 10.69
N PHE A 138 6.59 8.51 9.36
CA PHE A 138 7.01 9.58 8.44
C PHE A 138 5.82 10.33 7.80
N ALA A 139 4.59 9.89 8.02
CA ALA A 139 3.37 10.53 7.54
C ALA A 139 3.09 11.83 8.32
N ARG A 140 3.83 12.90 7.99
CA ARG A 140 3.79 14.17 8.72
C ARG A 140 3.67 15.40 7.82
N MET A 141 3.80 15.23 6.51
CA MET A 141 3.70 16.33 5.56
C MET A 141 2.23 16.75 5.45
N THR A 142 1.95 18.04 5.55
CA THR A 142 0.62 18.61 5.34
C THR A 142 0.61 19.45 4.07
N SER A 143 -0.55 19.59 3.47
CA SER A 143 -0.80 20.42 2.30
C SER A 143 -0.91 21.88 2.74
N ASP A 144 -0.46 22.80 1.89
CA ASP A 144 -0.66 24.25 2.09
C ASP A 144 -1.96 24.72 1.41
N PHE A 145 -2.99 23.87 1.31
CA PHE A 145 -4.25 24.30 0.70
C PHE A 145 -4.92 25.37 1.56
N PRO A 146 -5.44 26.46 0.96
CA PRO A 146 -6.29 27.37 1.69
C PRO A 146 -7.51 26.60 2.20
N SER A 147 -7.81 26.73 3.50
CA SER A 147 -8.98 26.08 4.10
C SER A 147 -10.24 26.48 3.34
N PRO A 148 -11.12 25.54 2.96
CA PRO A 148 -12.40 25.90 2.37
C PRO A 148 -13.21 26.73 3.37
N GLU A 149 -13.74 27.87 2.90
CA GLU A 149 -14.62 28.77 3.67
C GLU A 149 -15.93 28.11 4.10
#